data_AF-A0A2C9UD93-F1
#
_entry.id   AF-A0A2C9UD93-F1
#
_cell.length_a   1.000
_cell.length_b   1.000
_cell.length_c   1.000
_cell.angle_alpha   90.00
_cell.angle_beta   90.00
_cell.angle_gamma   90.00
#
_symmetry.space_group_name_H-M   'P 1'
#
loop_
_entity.id
_entity.type
_entity.pdbx_description
1 polymer ?
#
loop_
_entity_poly.entity_id
_entity_poly.type
_entity_poly.pdbx_seq_one_letter_code
_entity_poly.pdbx_strand_id
1 'polypeptide(L)'
;MSSANSTILNTISPSLCGKFRNPNFKTLIPQSRIPIYSKCRLNHTPTISFYNIPASLKLRSSKIRASGDSTGETGNWLNQFSSGALAADKIFRLISGATASPIAQFISSPTTFLHSVDPRIKLIWLLVLVVLPARSHIIMRFGLVVYIALLSIWILPRQVWMDQLGRVSLLSGILFIMLGLGADSAPPLVQPRTPPPAMMGLPNLPVSLEGYSYLIMKLGPLKFTRKGLSVASTAACLTFTIFQSASLCLATTTPEQLAFALRWFMLPLRCIGVPVSEITLTLLLSLRFINLVFDEVRNVALGIVSRRINWEQLTIMETIDIFASYIRRIFKNIFNHAEQISQAMIVRGFRGDSNSHKIYFLSGSSIGMADFISVLCLIGVVGGAFLSDYFLV
;
A
#
# COMPACT_ATOMS: atom_id res chain seq x y z
N MET A 1 -35.90 -9.09 56.16
CA MET A 1 -35.54 -7.71 56.54
C MET A 1 -35.24 -6.97 55.24
N SER A 2 -36.19 -6.19 54.71
CA SER A 2 -36.41 -4.76 55.00
C SER A 2 -35.19 -3.93 54.58
N SER A 3 -35.22 -2.87 53.78
CA SER A 3 -36.24 -2.05 53.12
C SER A 3 -35.45 -0.88 52.51
N ALA A 4 -35.94 -0.28 51.41
CA ALA A 4 -35.70 1.12 51.03
C ALA A 4 -34.28 1.47 50.47
N ASN A 5 -34.09 2.33 49.47
CA ASN A 5 -34.92 3.41 48.94
C ASN A 5 -34.48 3.81 47.51
N SER A 6 -35.46 4.27 46.74
CA SER A 6 -35.35 4.97 45.47
C SER A 6 -34.89 6.44 45.60
N THR A 7 -34.44 7.03 44.48
CA THR A 7 -34.56 8.47 44.12
C THR A 7 -33.46 9.44 44.56
N ILE A 8 -32.45 9.70 43.72
CA ILE A 8 -31.74 11.00 43.57
C ILE A 8 -31.23 11.07 42.11
N LEU A 9 -31.90 11.77 41.19
CA LEU A 9 -31.84 13.21 40.85
C LEU A 9 -30.88 13.51 39.67
N ASN A 10 -31.50 14.01 38.60
CA ASN A 10 -30.91 14.74 37.49
C ASN A 10 -29.90 15.82 37.95
N THR A 11 -28.73 15.88 37.31
CA THR A 11 -27.99 17.13 36.98
C THR A 11 -26.62 16.79 36.38
N ILE A 12 -26.46 16.81 35.05
CA ILE A 12 -25.17 17.07 34.42
C ILE A 12 -25.41 18.01 33.23
N SER A 13 -25.08 19.28 33.44
CA SER A 13 -25.01 20.33 32.41
C SER A 13 -23.58 20.37 31.82
N PRO A 14 -23.39 20.78 30.56
CA PRO A 14 -22.11 20.69 29.86
C PRO A 14 -21.25 21.93 30.11
N SER A 15 -20.01 21.74 30.55
CA SER A 15 -19.00 22.80 30.65
C SER A 15 -17.70 22.36 29.98
N LEU A 16 -17.35 23.03 28.88
CA LEU A 16 -16.03 23.61 28.59
C LEU A 16 -15.95 24.00 27.11
N CYS A 17 -16.53 25.16 26.84
CA CYS A 17 -16.24 25.99 25.68
C CYS A 17 -14.82 26.57 25.84
N GLY A 18 -13.87 26.04 25.08
CA GLY A 18 -12.50 26.55 25.00
C GLY A 18 -12.39 27.71 24.01
N LYS A 19 -12.17 28.91 24.57
CA LYS A 19 -11.71 30.13 23.87
C LYS A 19 -10.47 29.87 23.02
N PHE A 20 -10.56 30.13 21.72
CA PHE A 20 -9.42 30.61 20.93
C PHE A 20 -9.85 31.86 20.17
N ARG A 21 -9.48 33.02 20.74
CA ARG A 21 -9.59 34.35 20.12
C ARG A 21 -8.19 34.67 19.59
N ASN A 22 -8.01 34.66 18.27
CA ASN A 22 -6.82 35.22 17.62
C ASN A 22 -7.23 36.55 16.93
N PRO A 23 -6.63 37.69 17.29
CA PRO A 23 -7.04 38.99 16.78
C PRO A 23 -6.18 39.36 15.58
N ASN A 24 -6.60 39.07 14.34
CA ASN A 24 -6.09 39.73 13.14
C ASN A 24 -6.86 39.23 11.91
N PHE A 25 -7.99 39.87 11.59
CA PHE A 25 -8.45 39.91 10.20
C PHE A 25 -9.27 41.18 9.99
N LYS A 26 -8.62 42.18 9.40
CA LYS A 26 -9.25 43.41 8.92
C LYS A 26 -10.17 43.09 7.74
N THR A 27 -11.44 43.44 7.92
CA THR A 27 -12.34 44.08 6.95
C THR A 27 -11.95 44.05 5.47
N LEU A 28 -12.81 43.44 4.64
CA LEU A 28 -13.36 44.05 3.41
C LEU A 28 -14.44 43.13 2.82
N ILE A 29 -15.71 43.52 3.02
CA ILE A 29 -16.90 43.03 2.32
C ILE A 29 -17.37 44.17 1.41
N PRO A 30 -17.76 43.94 0.16
CA PRO A 30 -18.78 44.75 -0.48
C PRO A 30 -20.13 44.03 -0.42
N GLN A 31 -21.10 44.72 0.17
CA GLN A 31 -22.51 44.37 0.19
C GLN A 31 -23.09 44.33 -1.23
N SER A 32 -23.90 43.32 -1.55
CA SER A 32 -25.05 43.55 -2.43
C SER A 32 -26.20 42.54 -2.21
N ARG A 33 -27.33 43.12 -1.79
CA ARG A 33 -28.75 42.79 -1.99
C ARG A 33 -29.31 41.39 -1.69
N ILE A 34 -30.20 41.45 -0.70
CA ILE A 34 -31.30 40.55 -0.31
C ILE A 34 -32.36 40.47 -1.45
N PRO A 35 -33.18 39.39 -1.55
CA PRO A 35 -34.51 39.48 -0.91
C PRO A 35 -34.88 38.26 -0.06
N ILE A 36 -35.60 38.59 1.02
CA ILE A 36 -36.30 37.73 1.97
C ILE A 36 -37.64 37.29 1.33
N TYR A 37 -37.94 36.00 1.37
CA TYR A 37 -39.27 35.34 1.47
C TYR A 37 -38.96 33.85 1.71
N SER A 38 -39.67 33.02 2.46
CA SER A 38 -40.93 33.08 3.18
C SER A 38 -40.93 31.95 4.22
N LYS A 39 -41.54 32.20 5.37
CA LYS A 39 -41.69 31.26 6.49
C LYS A 39 -42.77 30.22 6.16
N CYS A 40 -42.39 29.00 5.78
CA CYS A 40 -43.33 27.87 5.75
C CYS A 40 -43.11 26.99 6.98
N ARG A 41 -44.01 27.18 7.95
CA ARG A 41 -44.23 26.28 9.09
C ARG A 41 -45.00 25.07 8.55
N LEU A 42 -44.39 23.89 8.54
CA LEU A 42 -45.12 22.64 8.37
C LEU A 42 -44.91 21.78 9.62
N ASN A 43 -45.94 21.76 10.46
CA ASN A 43 -46.12 20.74 11.48
C ASN A 43 -46.38 19.41 10.77
N HIS A 44 -45.53 18.40 10.96
CA HIS A 44 -45.97 17.01 10.87
C HIS A 44 -45.05 16.12 11.73
N THR A 45 -45.62 15.69 12.85
CA THR A 45 -45.23 14.49 13.58
C THR A 45 -45.71 13.27 12.78
N PRO A 46 -44.84 12.32 12.40
CA PRO A 46 -45.31 11.00 11.98
C PRO A 46 -45.36 10.07 13.20
N THR A 47 -46.55 9.93 13.78
CA THR A 47 -46.95 8.73 14.52
C THR A 47 -47.09 7.59 13.51
N ILE A 48 -46.19 6.62 13.55
CA ILE A 48 -46.32 5.41 12.74
C ILE A 48 -46.94 4.32 13.61
N SER A 49 -48.26 4.20 13.49
CA SER A 49 -49.04 3.02 13.83
C SER A 49 -48.75 1.95 12.77
N PHE A 50 -48.15 0.83 13.17
CA PHE A 50 -48.12 -0.36 12.33
C PHE A 50 -49.17 -1.36 12.82
N TYR A 51 -50.05 -1.69 11.88
CA TYR A 51 -51.14 -2.65 11.95
C TYR A 51 -50.69 -4.04 12.47
N ASN A 52 -51.57 -4.63 13.29
CA ASN A 52 -51.60 -6.06 13.59
C ASN A 52 -51.71 -6.88 12.30
N ILE A 53 -50.82 -7.86 12.12
CA ILE A 53 -50.95 -8.94 11.13
C ILE A 53 -50.81 -10.27 11.89
N PRO A 54 -51.71 -11.24 11.67
CA PRO A 54 -51.98 -12.32 12.60
C PRO A 54 -50.93 -13.43 12.62
N ALA A 55 -50.88 -14.10 13.76
CA ALA A 55 -50.18 -15.36 13.98
C ALA A 55 -50.72 -16.46 13.06
N SER A 56 -49.84 -17.07 12.25
CA SER A 56 -49.70 -18.52 12.03
C SER A 56 -48.98 -18.77 10.71
N LEU A 57 -47.72 -19.19 10.79
CA LEU A 57 -47.11 -19.98 9.72
C LEU A 57 -46.14 -20.96 10.37
N LYS A 58 -46.69 -22.15 10.56
CA LYS A 58 -46.07 -23.35 11.13
C LYS A 58 -44.94 -23.79 10.20
N LEU A 59 -43.70 -23.37 10.47
CA LEU A 59 -42.56 -23.85 9.69
C LEU A 59 -42.26 -25.30 10.10
N ARG A 60 -42.56 -26.20 9.18
CA ARG A 60 -42.36 -27.65 9.27
C ARG A 60 -40.87 -27.94 9.43
N SER A 61 -40.47 -28.44 10.60
CA SER A 61 -39.13 -29.00 10.80
C SER A 61 -39.01 -30.27 9.95
N SER A 62 -38.27 -30.20 8.85
CA SER A 62 -37.82 -31.37 8.10
C SER A 62 -36.55 -31.92 8.76
N LYS A 63 -36.76 -32.84 9.71
CA LYS A 63 -35.69 -33.65 10.30
C LYS A 63 -35.30 -34.72 9.29
N ILE A 64 -34.27 -34.46 8.48
CA ILE A 64 -33.66 -35.50 7.64
C ILE A 64 -32.76 -36.35 8.54
N ARG A 65 -33.24 -37.55 8.86
CA ARG A 65 -32.49 -38.62 9.48
C ARG A 65 -31.83 -39.42 8.37
N ALA A 66 -30.49 -39.37 8.28
CA ALA A 66 -29.72 -40.31 7.48
C ALA A 66 -29.02 -41.28 8.44
N SER A 67 -29.36 -42.57 8.31
CA SER A 67 -28.67 -43.70 8.93
C SER A 67 -27.35 -43.98 8.22
N GLY A 68 -26.33 -44.37 8.97
CA GLY A 68 -25.07 -44.88 8.41
C GLY A 68 -25.27 -46.19 7.65
N ASP A 69 -24.46 -46.44 6.62
CA ASP A 69 -23.19 -47.15 6.75
C ASP A 69 -22.58 -47.37 5.34
N SER A 70 -21.28 -47.18 5.20
CA SER A 70 -20.37 -47.76 4.18
C SER A 70 -19.08 -46.95 4.07
N THR A 71 -18.05 -47.47 4.73
CA THR A 71 -16.69 -47.64 4.21
C THR A 71 -16.38 -46.96 2.86
N GLY A 72 -15.77 -45.78 2.96
CA GLY A 72 -15.04 -45.14 1.88
C GLY A 72 -14.15 -44.08 2.49
N GLU A 73 -12.83 -44.31 2.49
CA GLU A 73 -11.81 -43.37 2.96
C GLU A 73 -11.86 -42.08 2.13
N THR A 74 -12.74 -41.15 2.48
CA THR A 74 -12.66 -39.75 2.03
C THR A 74 -11.65 -39.04 2.93
N GLY A 75 -10.53 -38.64 2.31
CA GLY A 75 -9.33 -38.17 2.98
C GLY A 75 -9.54 -37.06 4.01
N ASN A 76 -8.72 -37.13 5.06
CA ASN A 76 -8.54 -36.19 6.17
C ASN A 76 -8.32 -34.70 5.80
N TRP A 77 -8.33 -34.35 4.51
CA TRP A 77 -8.14 -32.97 4.04
C TRP A 77 -9.30 -32.03 4.34
N LEU A 78 -10.52 -32.54 4.61
CA LEU A 78 -11.63 -31.69 5.07
C LEU A 78 -11.54 -31.30 6.56
N ASN A 79 -10.84 -32.08 7.40
CA ASN A 79 -10.64 -31.74 8.81
C ASN A 79 -9.44 -30.83 9.06
N GLN A 80 -8.58 -30.62 8.06
CA GLN A 80 -7.43 -29.72 8.16
C GLN A 80 -7.82 -28.25 7.93
N PHE A 81 -8.96 -27.99 7.29
CA PHE A 81 -9.65 -26.70 7.34
C PHE A 81 -10.57 -26.66 8.56
N SER A 82 -9.98 -26.66 9.75
CA SER A 82 -10.70 -26.43 11.01
C SER A 82 -11.58 -25.17 10.91
N SER A 83 -12.90 -25.37 11.06
CA SER A 83 -13.97 -24.37 11.09
C SER A 83 -13.85 -23.29 12.18
N GLY A 84 -12.72 -23.19 12.88
CA GLY A 84 -12.42 -22.10 13.82
C GLY A 84 -11.41 -21.06 13.31
N ALA A 85 -10.74 -21.29 12.18
CA ALA A 85 -9.66 -20.42 11.70
C ALA A 85 -10.13 -19.19 10.89
N LEU A 86 -11.31 -19.28 10.27
CA LEU A 86 -11.98 -18.19 9.54
C LEU A 86 -13.19 -17.67 10.33
N ALA A 87 -13.01 -17.45 11.63
CA ALA A 87 -14.00 -16.71 12.39
C ALA A 87 -14.07 -15.30 11.77
N ALA A 88 -15.17 -15.02 11.07
CA ALA A 88 -15.30 -13.81 10.26
C ALA A 88 -15.20 -12.56 11.13
N ASP A 89 -15.52 -12.63 12.42
CA ASP A 89 -15.22 -11.61 13.42
C ASP A 89 -13.73 -11.25 13.49
N LYS A 90 -12.83 -12.23 13.43
CA LYS A 90 -11.38 -12.02 13.45
C LYS A 90 -10.93 -11.34 12.17
N ILE A 91 -11.50 -11.72 11.03
CA ILE A 91 -11.24 -11.08 9.73
C ILE A 91 -11.76 -9.65 9.74
N PHE A 92 -12.99 -9.39 10.17
CA PHE A 92 -13.54 -8.03 10.24
C PHE A 92 -12.82 -7.16 11.28
N ARG A 93 -12.38 -7.73 12.41
CA ARG A 93 -11.53 -7.04 13.39
C ARG A 93 -10.16 -6.71 12.81
N LEU A 94 -9.53 -7.65 12.11
CA LEU A 94 -8.26 -7.44 11.41
C LEU A 94 -8.40 -6.42 10.29
N ILE A 95 -9.50 -6.44 9.51
CA ILE A 95 -9.80 -5.43 8.49
C ILE A 95 -10.03 -4.07 9.15
N SER A 96 -10.80 -4.00 10.25
CA SER A 96 -11.02 -2.75 10.98
C SER A 96 -9.73 -2.18 11.61
N GLY A 97 -8.81 -3.06 12.03
CA GLY A 97 -7.50 -2.68 12.56
C GLY A 97 -6.51 -2.30 11.46
N ALA A 98 -6.52 -3.02 10.33
CA ALA A 98 -5.66 -2.75 9.17
C ALA A 98 -6.08 -1.47 8.45
N THR A 99 -7.38 -1.20 8.34
CA THR A 99 -7.93 0.06 7.81
C THR A 99 -7.76 1.24 8.78
N ALA A 100 -7.47 0.98 10.06
CA ALA A 100 -7.10 2.01 11.02
C ALA A 100 -5.61 2.41 10.93
N SER A 101 -4.79 1.64 10.21
CA SER A 101 -3.43 2.05 9.86
C SER A 101 -3.49 3.14 8.79
N PRO A 102 -2.84 4.30 8.97
CA PRO A 102 -2.84 5.35 7.96
C PRO A 102 -2.22 4.80 6.67
N ILE A 103 -3.06 4.57 5.66
CA ILE A 103 -2.70 3.87 4.40
C ILE A 103 -1.78 4.69 3.49
N ALA A 104 -1.40 5.89 3.91
CA ALA A 104 -0.33 6.68 3.34
C ALA A 104 0.54 7.17 4.50
N GLN A 105 1.60 6.44 4.83
CA GLN A 105 2.58 6.86 5.85
C GLN A 105 3.51 7.94 5.29
N PHE A 106 2.91 9.01 4.76
CA PHE A 106 3.63 10.25 4.57
C PHE A 106 3.96 10.83 5.95
N ILE A 107 5.25 10.98 6.25
CA ILE A 107 5.69 11.63 7.49
C ILE A 107 5.63 13.14 7.25
N SER A 108 4.78 13.87 7.97
CA SER A 108 4.71 15.33 7.81
C SER A 108 5.77 16.08 8.62
N SER A 109 6.33 15.44 9.65
CA SER A 109 7.33 16.00 10.56
C SER A 109 8.37 14.93 10.96
N PRO A 110 9.66 15.28 11.11
CA PRO A 110 10.30 16.57 10.88
C PRO A 110 10.49 16.90 9.39
N THR A 111 10.42 18.19 9.03
CA THR A 111 10.68 18.66 7.67
C THR A 111 12.17 18.61 7.37
N THR A 112 12.63 17.52 6.75
CA THR A 112 14.01 17.38 6.27
C THR A 112 14.16 17.92 4.85
N PHE A 113 15.41 18.05 4.41
CA PHE A 113 15.77 18.49 3.06
C PHE A 113 14.98 17.75 1.96
N LEU A 114 14.80 16.43 2.11
CA LEU A 114 14.10 15.62 1.12
C LEU A 114 12.61 15.96 1.04
N HIS A 115 11.97 16.49 2.09
CA HIS A 115 10.57 16.94 2.00
C HIS A 115 10.42 18.17 1.10
N SER A 116 11.45 19.01 1.00
CA SER A 116 11.44 20.21 0.16
C SER A 116 11.74 19.93 -1.31
N VAL A 117 12.36 18.78 -1.63
CA VAL A 117 12.73 18.44 -3.02
C VAL A 117 11.47 18.15 -3.84
N ASP A 118 11.46 18.65 -5.08
CA ASP A 118 10.39 18.45 -6.03
C ASP A 118 10.10 16.95 -6.26
N PRO A 119 8.81 16.54 -6.30
CA PRO A 119 8.43 15.13 -6.42
C PRO A 119 8.85 14.51 -7.77
N ARG A 120 9.04 15.34 -8.81
CA ARG A 120 9.53 14.90 -10.12
C ARG A 120 10.96 14.39 -10.03
N ILE A 121 11.83 15.12 -9.33
CA ILE A 121 13.24 14.77 -9.14
C ILE A 121 13.33 13.49 -8.32
N LYS A 122 12.50 13.34 -7.28
CA LYS A 122 12.42 12.09 -6.50
C LYS A 122 12.06 10.88 -7.35
N LEU A 123 11.13 11.02 -8.29
CA LEU A 123 10.75 9.91 -9.18
C LEU A 123 11.91 9.55 -10.15
N ILE A 124 12.63 10.55 -10.68
CA ILE A 124 13.85 10.32 -11.46
C ILE A 124 14.88 9.58 -10.60
N TRP A 125 15.05 10.01 -9.35
CA TRP A 125 15.97 9.40 -8.39
C TRP A 125 15.63 7.93 -8.13
N LEU A 126 14.35 7.63 -7.90
CA LEU A 126 13.85 6.26 -7.74
C LEU A 126 14.14 5.42 -8.98
N LEU A 127 13.85 5.93 -10.18
CA LEU A 127 14.10 5.20 -11.44
C LEU A 127 15.59 4.92 -11.63
N VAL A 128 16.45 5.91 -11.40
CA VAL A 128 17.91 5.76 -11.50
C VAL A 128 18.41 4.72 -10.49
N LEU A 129 17.94 4.76 -9.24
CA LEU A 129 18.35 3.78 -8.23
C LEU A 129 17.86 2.35 -8.47
N VAL A 130 16.79 2.16 -9.25
CA VAL A 130 16.37 0.83 -9.68
C VAL A 130 17.30 0.30 -10.78
N VAL A 131 17.69 1.16 -11.73
CA VAL A 131 18.50 0.75 -12.89
C VAL A 131 19.99 0.62 -12.56
N LEU A 132 20.53 1.50 -11.71
CA LEU A 132 21.97 1.62 -11.47
C LEU A 132 22.59 0.35 -10.84
N PRO A 133 22.00 -0.30 -9.80
CA PRO A 133 22.52 -1.56 -9.25
C PRO A 133 22.51 -2.71 -10.26
N ALA A 134 21.58 -2.73 -11.21
CA ALA A 134 21.47 -3.79 -12.19
C ALA A 134 22.68 -3.81 -13.14
N ARG A 135 23.18 -2.63 -13.53
CA ARG A 135 24.32 -2.50 -14.46
C ARG A 135 25.68 -2.49 -13.77
N SER A 136 25.72 -2.10 -12.50
CA SER A 136 26.94 -1.77 -11.75
C SER A 136 27.75 -2.99 -11.26
N HIS A 137 29.06 -2.80 -11.08
CA HIS A 137 29.96 -3.75 -10.41
C HIS A 137 29.66 -3.94 -8.90
N ILE A 138 30.18 -5.01 -8.31
CA ILE A 138 29.92 -5.42 -6.92
C ILE A 138 30.28 -4.34 -5.89
N ILE A 139 31.42 -3.65 -6.06
CA ILE A 139 31.89 -2.63 -5.12
C ILE A 139 30.93 -1.44 -5.06
N MET A 140 30.46 -1.00 -6.23
CA MET A 140 29.52 0.12 -6.35
C MET A 140 28.12 -0.25 -5.86
N ARG A 141 27.70 -1.51 -6.00
CA ARG A 141 26.43 -2.01 -5.41
C ARG A 141 26.46 -1.89 -3.89
N PHE A 142 27.54 -2.33 -3.24
CA PHE A 142 27.71 -2.16 -1.80
C PHE A 142 27.80 -0.68 -1.40
N GLY A 143 28.51 0.13 -2.18
CA GLY A 143 28.56 1.59 -1.97
C GLY A 143 27.18 2.24 -2.01
N LEU A 144 26.33 1.84 -2.95
CA LEU A 144 24.97 2.35 -3.10
C LEU A 144 24.07 1.91 -1.94
N VAL A 145 24.17 0.65 -1.50
CA VAL A 145 23.47 0.14 -0.30
C VAL A 145 23.81 0.97 0.93
N VAL A 146 25.10 1.21 1.16
CA VAL A 146 25.58 2.03 2.29
C VAL A 146 25.10 3.47 2.16
N TYR A 147 25.19 4.05 0.97
CA TYR A 147 24.75 5.42 0.71
C TYR A 147 23.25 5.60 0.99
N ILE A 148 22.38 4.70 0.54
CA ILE A 148 20.94 4.76 0.82
C ILE A 148 20.65 4.54 2.30
N ALA A 149 21.36 3.62 2.96
CA ALA A 149 21.19 3.39 4.40
C ALA A 149 21.53 4.66 5.19
N LEU A 150 22.64 5.33 4.86
CA LEU A 150 23.04 6.60 5.48
C LEU A 150 22.08 7.75 5.13
N LEU A 151 21.62 7.85 3.89
CA LEU A 151 20.63 8.87 3.53
C LEU A 151 19.37 8.67 4.37
N SER A 152 18.94 7.42 4.53
CA SER A 152 17.74 7.12 5.29
C SER A 152 17.91 7.29 6.81
N ILE A 153 19.11 7.13 7.37
CA ILE A 153 19.38 7.48 8.79
C ILE A 153 19.32 8.99 9.01
N TRP A 154 19.68 9.77 8.00
CA TRP A 154 19.71 11.23 8.08
C TRP A 154 18.31 11.85 7.90
N ILE A 155 17.48 11.27 7.03
CA ILE A 155 16.18 11.84 6.65
C ILE A 155 15.04 11.45 7.60
N LEU A 156 15.01 10.22 8.12
CA LEU A 156 13.87 9.70 8.88
C LEU A 156 14.11 9.77 10.39
N PRO A 157 13.05 9.99 11.21
CA PRO A 157 13.18 9.88 12.66
C PRO A 157 13.57 8.46 13.07
N ARG A 158 14.38 8.35 14.13
CA ARG A 158 15.01 7.10 14.59
C ARG A 158 14.03 5.92 14.72
N GLN A 159 12.80 6.19 15.18
CA GLN A 159 11.77 5.16 15.35
C GLN A 159 11.38 4.51 14.01
N VAL A 160 11.15 5.31 12.97
CA VAL A 160 10.63 4.81 11.68
C VAL A 160 11.74 4.13 10.89
N TRP A 161 12.94 4.71 10.89
CA TRP A 161 14.04 4.15 10.11
C TRP A 161 14.54 2.82 10.64
N MET A 162 14.63 2.63 11.98
CA MET A 162 15.09 1.37 12.56
C MET A 162 14.16 0.22 12.19
N ASP A 163 12.86 0.46 12.27
CA ASP A 163 11.83 -0.52 11.90
C ASP A 163 11.85 -0.82 10.40
N GLN A 164 11.97 0.22 9.56
CA GLN A 164 11.98 0.06 8.10
C GLN A 164 13.25 -0.64 7.61
N LEU A 165 14.43 -0.12 7.98
CA LEU A 165 15.70 -0.67 7.56
C LEU A 165 15.92 -2.07 8.13
N GLY A 166 15.47 -2.31 9.38
CA GLY A 166 15.52 -3.63 10.01
C GLY A 166 14.75 -4.67 9.21
N ARG A 167 13.50 -4.38 8.81
CA ARG A 167 12.68 -5.29 7.99
C ARG A 167 13.27 -5.53 6.61
N VAL A 168 13.73 -4.48 5.93
CA VAL A 168 14.31 -4.60 4.58
C VAL A 168 15.64 -5.35 4.61
N SER A 169 16.49 -5.05 5.59
CA SER A 169 17.76 -5.75 5.82
C SER A 169 17.52 -7.23 6.11
N LEU A 170 16.58 -7.56 7.01
CA LEU A 170 16.18 -8.94 7.31
C LEU A 170 15.73 -9.68 6.04
N LEU A 171 14.84 -9.09 5.25
CA LEU A 171 14.35 -9.70 4.01
C LEU A 171 15.51 -9.95 3.03
N SER A 172 16.39 -8.97 2.84
CA SER A 172 17.56 -9.10 1.95
C SER A 172 18.56 -10.13 2.46
N GLY A 173 18.73 -10.27 3.79
CA GLY A 173 19.60 -11.25 4.42
C GLY A 173 19.07 -12.67 4.27
N ILE A 174 17.76 -12.88 4.45
CA ILE A 174 17.12 -14.18 4.17
C ILE A 174 17.30 -14.54 2.69
N LEU A 175 17.06 -13.59 1.79
CA LEU A 175 17.24 -13.80 0.36
C LEU A 175 18.69 -14.13 0.00
N PHE A 176 19.66 -13.46 0.62
CA PHE A 176 21.09 -13.75 0.46
C PHE A 176 21.44 -15.18 0.89
N ILE A 177 20.97 -15.62 2.05
CA ILE A 177 21.24 -16.97 2.56
C ILE A 177 20.57 -18.01 1.64
N MET A 178 19.32 -17.78 1.26
CA MET A 178 18.57 -18.70 0.40
C MET A 178 19.20 -18.83 -0.98
N LEU A 179 19.54 -17.74 -1.66
CA LEU A 179 20.22 -17.80 -2.97
C LEU A 179 21.65 -18.30 -2.86
N GLY A 180 22.37 -17.93 -1.81
CA GLY A 180 23.77 -18.32 -1.61
C GLY A 180 23.94 -19.82 -1.43
N LEU A 181 22.99 -20.45 -0.73
CA LEU A 181 22.94 -21.90 -0.52
C LEU A 181 22.18 -22.63 -1.66
N GLY A 182 21.19 -21.97 -2.26
CA GLY A 182 20.30 -22.54 -3.28
C GLY A 182 20.87 -22.54 -4.70
N ALA A 183 21.84 -21.67 -5.02
CA ALA A 183 22.38 -21.53 -6.37
C ALA A 183 23.01 -22.81 -6.94
N ASP A 184 23.55 -23.68 -6.08
CA ASP A 184 24.15 -24.97 -6.49
C ASP A 184 23.15 -26.14 -6.44
N SER A 185 21.89 -25.89 -6.06
CA SER A 185 20.84 -26.93 -6.01
C SER A 185 20.25 -27.24 -7.39
N ALA A 186 20.44 -26.35 -8.36
CA ALA A 186 19.96 -26.51 -9.73
C ALA A 186 21.12 -26.88 -10.67
N PRO A 187 21.21 -28.11 -11.19
CA PRO A 187 22.13 -28.40 -12.27
C PRO A 187 21.79 -27.51 -13.48
N PRO A 188 22.77 -26.90 -14.16
CA PRO A 188 22.48 -26.11 -15.34
C PRO A 188 21.76 -26.99 -16.36
N LEU A 189 20.52 -26.63 -16.73
CA LEU A 189 19.76 -27.26 -17.82
C LEU A 189 20.41 -27.05 -19.20
N VAL A 190 21.50 -26.27 -19.26
CA VAL A 190 22.29 -26.05 -20.45
C VAL A 190 23.17 -27.29 -20.67
N GLN A 191 22.75 -28.13 -21.61
CA GLN A 191 23.62 -29.18 -22.12
C GLN A 191 24.92 -28.56 -22.66
N PRO A 192 26.09 -29.16 -22.39
CA PRO A 192 27.34 -28.70 -23.00
C PRO A 192 27.18 -28.72 -24.53
N ARG A 193 27.40 -27.58 -25.18
CA ARG A 193 27.37 -27.47 -26.66
C ARG A 193 28.53 -28.19 -27.35
N THR A 194 29.47 -28.73 -26.59
CA THR A 194 30.62 -29.49 -27.09
C THR A 194 30.37 -30.99 -26.89
N PRO A 195 30.48 -31.81 -27.94
CA PRO A 195 30.43 -33.26 -27.78
C PRO A 195 31.55 -33.71 -26.82
N PRO A 196 31.33 -34.76 -26.00
CA PRO A 196 32.35 -35.26 -25.09
C PRO A 196 33.67 -35.53 -25.83
N PRO A 197 34.85 -35.26 -25.23
CA PRO A 197 36.16 -35.50 -25.86
C PRO A 197 36.33 -36.93 -26.42
N ALA A 198 35.64 -37.91 -25.80
CA ALA A 198 35.56 -39.29 -26.27
C ALA A 198 34.93 -39.46 -27.67
N MET A 199 34.00 -38.58 -28.06
CA MET A 199 33.41 -38.57 -29.41
C MET A 199 34.31 -37.89 -30.44
N MET A 200 35.27 -37.07 -30.01
CA MET A 200 36.16 -36.30 -30.89
C MET A 200 37.52 -36.98 -31.10
N GLY A 201 37.74 -38.18 -30.52
CA GLY A 201 38.95 -38.98 -30.70
C GLY A 201 40.20 -38.40 -30.03
N LEU A 202 40.05 -37.39 -29.17
CA LEU A 202 41.16 -36.81 -28.41
C LEU A 202 41.44 -37.63 -27.14
N PRO A 203 42.72 -37.82 -26.76
CA PRO A 203 43.06 -38.41 -25.48
C PRO A 203 42.45 -37.57 -24.35
N ASN A 204 41.83 -38.22 -23.37
CA ASN A 204 41.26 -37.55 -22.20
C ASN A 204 42.37 -36.77 -21.50
N LEU A 205 42.37 -35.45 -21.64
CA LEU A 205 43.25 -34.60 -20.86
C LEU A 205 42.96 -34.87 -19.38
N PRO A 206 43.99 -35.09 -18.54
CA PRO A 206 43.77 -35.16 -17.10
C PRO A 206 43.05 -33.88 -16.70
N VAL A 207 41.94 -34.02 -15.99
CA VAL A 207 41.16 -32.91 -15.46
C VAL A 207 42.09 -32.14 -14.52
N SER A 208 42.75 -31.11 -15.05
CA SER A 208 43.67 -30.23 -14.34
C SER A 208 42.86 -29.43 -13.31
N LEU A 209 42.64 -30.04 -12.16
CA LEU A 209 41.79 -29.56 -11.09
C LEU A 209 42.55 -29.61 -9.76
N GLU A 210 43.85 -29.29 -9.81
CA GLU A 210 44.73 -29.31 -8.64
C GLU A 210 44.91 -27.91 -8.00
N GLY A 211 44.17 -26.90 -8.45
CA GLY A 211 44.30 -25.54 -7.87
C GLY A 211 43.05 -24.66 -7.84
N TYR A 212 42.02 -24.94 -8.63
CA TYR A 212 40.84 -24.07 -8.69
C TYR A 212 39.69 -24.59 -7.81
N SER A 213 39.74 -24.27 -6.52
CA SER A 213 38.60 -24.49 -5.61
C SER A 213 37.56 -23.38 -5.77
N TYR A 214 36.46 -23.69 -6.44
CA TYR A 214 35.28 -22.81 -6.55
C TYR A 214 34.38 -22.84 -5.30
N LEU A 215 34.68 -23.76 -4.37
CA LEU A 215 34.01 -23.91 -3.08
C LEU A 215 34.74 -23.06 -2.04
N ILE A 216 34.01 -22.16 -1.39
CA ILE A 216 34.52 -21.36 -0.26
C ILE A 216 34.29 -22.10 1.05
N MET A 217 33.10 -22.69 1.23
CA MET A 217 32.72 -23.37 2.46
C MET A 217 31.87 -24.59 2.15
N LYS A 218 32.14 -25.70 2.84
CA LYS A 218 31.34 -26.92 2.81
C LYS A 218 30.67 -27.09 4.16
N LEU A 219 29.36 -26.86 4.23
CA LEU A 219 28.55 -27.05 5.43
C LEU A 219 27.61 -28.25 5.18
N GLY A 220 28.16 -29.46 5.25
CA GLY A 220 27.41 -30.70 5.00
C GLY A 220 26.81 -30.78 3.58
N PRO A 221 25.49 -31.01 3.40
CA PRO A 221 24.86 -31.06 2.07
C PRO A 221 24.86 -29.69 1.37
N LEU A 222 25.12 -28.60 2.11
CA LEU A 222 25.15 -27.25 1.58
C LEU A 222 26.58 -26.88 1.15
N LYS A 223 26.73 -26.62 -0.14
CA LYS A 223 27.98 -26.17 -0.76
C LYS A 223 27.86 -24.68 -1.05
N PHE A 224 28.77 -23.88 -0.51
CA PHE A 224 28.82 -22.44 -0.76
C PHE A 224 29.89 -22.13 -1.81
N THR A 225 29.47 -21.81 -3.03
CA THR A 225 30.38 -21.54 -4.16
C THR A 225 30.60 -20.06 -4.42
N ARG A 226 31.71 -19.72 -5.09
CA ARG A 226 32.03 -18.34 -5.50
C ARG A 226 30.95 -17.73 -6.39
N LYS A 227 30.31 -18.56 -7.22
CA LYS A 227 29.20 -18.17 -8.08
C LYS A 227 27.92 -17.94 -7.26
N GLY A 228 27.61 -18.83 -6.31
CA GLY A 228 26.48 -18.63 -5.39
C GLY A 228 26.62 -17.33 -4.58
N LEU A 229 27.82 -17.05 -4.06
CA LEU A 229 28.12 -15.82 -3.33
C LEU A 229 27.92 -14.55 -4.20
N SER A 230 28.41 -14.54 -5.45
CA SER A 230 28.29 -13.36 -6.32
C SER A 230 26.84 -13.11 -6.76
N VAL A 231 26.07 -14.17 -7.05
CA VAL A 231 24.65 -14.07 -7.40
C VAL A 231 23.82 -13.63 -6.19
N ALA A 232 24.05 -14.23 -5.02
CA ALA A 232 23.35 -13.90 -3.80
C ALA A 232 23.60 -12.45 -3.36
N SER A 233 24.86 -12.00 -3.35
CA SER A 233 25.20 -10.61 -3.01
C SER A 233 24.56 -9.62 -3.97
N THR A 234 24.57 -9.91 -5.27
CA THR A 234 23.92 -9.07 -6.29
C THR A 234 22.42 -8.95 -6.04
N ALA A 235 21.73 -10.08 -5.86
CA ALA A 235 20.29 -10.10 -5.65
C ALA A 235 19.89 -9.43 -4.34
N ALA A 236 20.66 -9.64 -3.26
CA ALA A 236 20.43 -9.03 -1.97
C ALA A 236 20.61 -7.50 -2.02
N CYS A 237 21.70 -7.01 -2.62
CA CYS A 237 21.95 -5.57 -2.78
C CYS A 237 20.87 -4.88 -3.64
N LEU A 238 20.45 -5.51 -4.74
CA LEU A 238 19.38 -5.01 -5.59
C LEU A 238 18.07 -4.92 -4.81
N THR A 239 17.68 -6.00 -4.14
CA THR A 239 16.44 -6.07 -3.36
C THR A 239 16.42 -5.00 -2.29
N PHE A 240 17.51 -4.88 -1.51
CA PHE A 240 17.65 -3.85 -0.48
C PHE A 240 17.50 -2.44 -1.05
N THR A 241 18.21 -2.15 -2.15
CA THR A 241 18.20 -0.84 -2.80
C THR A 241 16.81 -0.44 -3.27
N ILE A 242 16.10 -1.35 -3.95
CA ILE A 242 14.76 -1.08 -4.49
C ILE A 242 13.76 -0.83 -3.35
N PHE A 243 13.72 -1.72 -2.36
CA PHE A 243 12.75 -1.56 -1.25
C PHE A 243 13.04 -0.32 -0.41
N GLN A 244 14.32 -0.06 -0.10
CA GLN A 244 14.67 1.09 0.74
C GLN A 244 14.46 2.41 0.02
N SER A 245 14.81 2.52 -1.27
CA SER A 245 14.57 3.73 -2.06
C SER A 245 13.08 4.02 -2.28
N ALA A 246 12.28 2.98 -2.58
CA ALA A 246 10.83 3.12 -2.72
C ALA A 246 10.18 3.58 -1.40
N SER A 247 10.55 2.96 -0.28
CA SER A 247 10.00 3.33 1.03
C SER A 247 10.39 4.74 1.45
N LEU A 248 11.63 5.18 1.14
CA LEU A 248 12.07 6.55 1.35
C LEU A 248 11.25 7.56 0.53
N CYS A 249 10.99 7.26 -0.75
CA CYS A 249 10.18 8.10 -1.62
C CYS A 249 8.73 8.23 -1.12
N LEU A 250 8.13 7.10 -0.70
CA LEU A 250 6.76 7.05 -0.16
C LEU A 250 6.63 7.78 1.19
N ALA A 251 7.63 7.65 2.06
CA ALA A 251 7.61 8.34 3.36
C ALA A 251 7.72 9.87 3.22
N THR A 252 8.36 10.36 2.16
CA THR A 252 8.70 11.78 1.98
C THR A 252 7.86 12.51 0.93
N THR A 253 6.92 11.83 0.27
CA THR A 253 6.11 12.40 -0.80
C THR A 253 4.64 12.04 -0.62
N THR A 254 3.76 13.06 -0.69
CA THR A 254 2.33 12.82 -0.61
C THR A 254 1.81 12.13 -1.89
N PRO A 255 0.73 11.33 -1.82
CA PRO A 255 0.18 10.67 -3.00
C PRO A 255 -0.29 11.66 -4.08
N GLU A 256 -0.83 12.83 -3.68
CA GLU A 256 -1.23 13.89 -4.63
C GLU A 256 -0.01 14.47 -5.38
N GLN A 257 1.11 14.70 -4.69
CA GLN A 257 2.38 15.13 -5.32
C GLN A 257 2.98 14.05 -6.22
N LEU A 258 2.82 12.77 -5.88
CA LEU A 258 3.27 11.66 -6.71
C LEU A 258 2.46 11.58 -8.01
N ALA A 259 1.14 11.76 -7.96
CA ALA A 259 0.30 11.86 -9.16
C ALA A 259 0.70 13.04 -10.06
N PHE A 260 1.08 14.17 -9.47
CA PHE A 260 1.63 15.29 -10.21
C PHE A 260 2.96 14.96 -10.90
N ALA A 261 3.86 14.23 -10.23
CA ALA A 261 5.09 13.75 -10.85
C ALA A 261 4.76 12.81 -12.02
N LEU A 262 3.86 11.84 -11.83
CA LEU A 262 3.42 10.91 -12.88
C LEU A 262 2.85 11.62 -14.11
N ARG A 263 2.08 12.71 -13.93
CA ARG A 263 1.59 13.54 -15.04
C ARG A 263 2.75 14.03 -15.92
N TRP A 264 3.85 14.46 -15.32
CA TRP A 264 5.02 14.96 -16.05
C TRP A 264 5.67 13.85 -16.90
N PHE A 265 5.74 12.62 -16.38
CA PHE A 265 6.23 11.46 -17.12
C PHE A 265 5.26 10.97 -18.21
N MET A 266 3.96 11.17 -18.04
CA MET A 266 2.97 10.86 -19.08
C MET A 266 2.87 11.92 -20.17
N LEU A 267 3.40 13.13 -19.95
CA LEU A 267 3.35 14.22 -20.92
C LEU A 267 3.90 13.89 -22.33
N PRO A 268 5.03 13.16 -22.50
CA PRO A 268 5.47 12.72 -23.83
C PRO A 268 4.48 11.79 -24.54
N LEU A 269 3.65 11.01 -23.81
CA LEU A 269 2.64 10.14 -24.42
C LEU A 269 1.50 10.95 -25.07
N ARG A 270 1.39 12.25 -24.77
CA ARG A 270 0.45 13.15 -25.46
C ARG A 270 0.73 13.21 -26.96
N CYS A 271 1.98 13.04 -27.40
CA CYS A 271 2.34 13.00 -28.81
C CYS A 271 1.71 11.79 -29.54
N ILE A 272 1.35 10.73 -28.82
CA ILE A 272 0.72 9.51 -29.34
C ILE A 272 -0.83 9.63 -29.31
N GLY A 273 -1.37 10.78 -28.89
CA GLY A 273 -2.81 11.03 -28.81
C GLY A 273 -3.47 10.61 -27.49
N VAL A 274 -2.69 10.25 -26.46
CA VAL A 274 -3.24 9.87 -25.14
C VAL A 274 -3.77 11.10 -24.38
N PRO A 275 -5.01 11.07 -23.82
CA PRO A 275 -5.58 12.19 -23.07
C PRO A 275 -5.02 12.27 -21.64
N VAL A 276 -3.75 12.69 -21.51
CA VAL A 276 -3.02 12.77 -20.23
C VAL A 276 -3.76 13.61 -19.18
N SER A 277 -4.43 14.70 -19.59
CA SER A 277 -5.14 15.59 -18.67
C SER A 277 -6.33 14.90 -18.00
N GLU A 278 -7.10 14.09 -18.75
CA GLU A 278 -8.23 13.33 -18.21
C GLU A 278 -7.76 12.23 -17.28
N ILE A 279 -6.73 11.47 -17.67
CA ILE A 279 -6.12 10.41 -16.85
C ILE A 279 -5.59 11.00 -15.53
N THR A 280 -4.96 12.17 -15.58
CA THR A 280 -4.46 12.82 -14.37
C THR A 280 -5.61 13.26 -13.46
N LEU A 281 -6.68 13.81 -14.03
CA LEU A 281 -7.85 14.25 -13.26
C LEU A 281 -8.53 13.07 -12.57
N THR A 282 -8.77 11.97 -13.29
CA THR A 282 -9.37 10.77 -12.70
C THR A 282 -8.47 10.17 -11.62
N LEU A 283 -7.15 10.16 -11.82
CA LEU A 283 -6.18 9.73 -10.82
C LEU A 283 -6.26 10.59 -9.55
N LEU A 284 -6.22 11.93 -9.65
CA LEU A 284 -6.30 12.82 -8.49
C LEU A 284 -7.62 12.69 -7.74
N LEU A 285 -8.73 12.56 -8.48
CA LEU A 285 -10.04 12.35 -7.87
C LEU A 285 -10.07 11.00 -7.13
N SER A 286 -9.51 9.94 -7.73
CA SER A 286 -9.43 8.61 -7.10
C SER A 286 -8.59 8.62 -5.82
N LEU A 287 -7.45 9.33 -5.80
CA LEU A 287 -6.60 9.48 -4.63
C LEU A 287 -7.25 10.27 -3.49
N ARG A 288 -8.23 11.13 -3.80
CA ARG A 288 -9.04 11.77 -2.76
C ARG A 288 -10.18 10.87 -2.31
N PHE A 289 -10.79 10.15 -3.24
CA PHE A 289 -11.88 9.21 -2.96
C PHE A 289 -11.45 8.03 -2.12
N ILE A 290 -10.21 7.56 -2.24
CA ILE A 290 -9.73 6.39 -1.49
C ILE A 290 -9.86 6.60 0.03
N ASN A 291 -9.57 7.80 0.55
CA ASN A 291 -9.75 8.10 1.97
C ASN A 291 -11.23 8.03 2.38
N LEU A 292 -12.14 8.57 1.55
CA LEU A 292 -13.57 8.46 1.77
C LEU A 292 -14.05 7.01 1.76
N VAL A 293 -13.57 6.20 0.81
CA VAL A 293 -13.91 4.77 0.72
C VAL A 293 -13.44 4.03 1.97
N PHE A 294 -12.24 4.33 2.48
CA PHE A 294 -11.75 3.73 3.72
C PHE A 294 -12.58 4.12 4.93
N ASP A 295 -12.98 5.38 5.05
CA ASP A 295 -13.87 5.84 6.12
C ASP A 295 -15.22 5.14 6.05
N GLU A 296 -15.78 4.97 4.85
CA GLU A 296 -17.05 4.27 4.65
C GLU A 296 -16.94 2.78 4.99
N VAL A 297 -15.88 2.11 4.54
CA VAL A 297 -15.60 0.70 4.87
C VAL A 297 -15.45 0.54 6.38
N ARG A 298 -14.75 1.47 7.05
CA ARG A 298 -14.57 1.46 8.51
C ARG A 298 -15.90 1.66 9.24
N ASN A 299 -16.72 2.62 8.82
CA ASN A 299 -18.03 2.88 9.42
C ASN A 299 -18.97 1.67 9.28
N VAL A 300 -18.99 1.07 8.10
CA VAL A 300 -19.76 -0.17 7.86
C VAL A 300 -19.21 -1.32 8.70
N ALA A 301 -17.88 -1.50 8.77
CA ALA A 301 -17.25 -2.54 9.58
C ALA A 301 -17.59 -2.39 11.08
N LEU A 302 -17.52 -1.18 11.63
CA LEU A 302 -17.90 -0.91 13.02
C LEU A 302 -19.40 -1.15 13.25
N GLY A 303 -20.25 -0.78 12.28
CA GLY A 303 -21.68 -1.08 12.32
C GLY A 303 -21.96 -2.58 12.37
N ILE A 304 -21.22 -3.39 11.62
CA ILE A 304 -21.34 -4.86 11.62
C ILE A 304 -20.94 -5.42 12.98
N VAL A 305 -19.80 -5.00 13.52
CA VAL A 305 -19.32 -5.46 14.83
C VAL A 305 -20.32 -5.11 15.94
N SER A 306 -20.98 -3.94 15.86
CA SER A 306 -22.01 -3.53 16.83
C SER A 306 -23.26 -4.43 16.81
N ARG A 307 -23.56 -5.08 15.68
CA ARG A 307 -24.77 -5.89 15.48
C ARG A 307 -24.68 -7.28 16.14
N ARG A 308 -23.59 -7.59 16.85
CA ARG A 308 -23.40 -8.79 17.69
C ARG A 308 -23.86 -10.09 17.01
N ILE A 309 -23.43 -10.29 15.76
CA ILE A 309 -23.67 -11.53 15.01
C ILE A 309 -22.86 -12.66 15.67
N ASN A 310 -23.50 -13.80 15.96
CA ASN A 310 -22.84 -14.97 16.54
C ASN A 310 -22.08 -15.75 15.45
N TRP A 311 -20.87 -15.30 15.11
CA TRP A 311 -20.07 -15.85 14.01
C TRP A 311 -19.72 -17.33 14.14
N GLU A 312 -19.65 -17.86 15.36
CA GLU A 312 -19.33 -19.28 15.62
C GLU A 312 -20.44 -20.25 15.17
N GLN A 313 -21.68 -19.76 14.98
CA GLN A 313 -22.83 -20.60 14.62
C GLN A 313 -23.18 -20.52 13.13
N LEU A 314 -22.51 -19.68 12.34
CA LEU A 314 -22.83 -19.45 10.94
C LEU A 314 -22.14 -20.47 10.01
N THR A 315 -22.87 -20.89 8.98
CA THR A 315 -22.28 -21.63 7.86
C THR A 315 -21.49 -20.68 6.93
N ILE A 316 -20.60 -21.26 6.14
CA ILE A 316 -19.79 -20.50 5.16
C ILE A 316 -20.68 -19.77 4.14
N MET A 317 -21.78 -20.39 3.71
CA MET A 317 -22.72 -19.80 2.75
C MET A 317 -23.44 -18.58 3.33
N GLU A 318 -23.95 -18.68 4.56
CA GLU A 318 -24.58 -17.54 5.25
C GLU A 318 -23.60 -16.38 5.47
N THR A 319 -22.33 -16.70 5.75
CA THR A 319 -21.27 -15.70 5.90
C THR A 319 -21.02 -14.93 4.59
N ILE A 320 -21.00 -15.64 3.46
CA ILE A 320 -20.82 -15.03 2.13
C ILE A 320 -22.01 -14.13 1.78
N ASP A 321 -23.25 -14.57 2.04
CA ASP A 321 -24.45 -13.78 1.75
C ASP A 321 -24.46 -12.46 2.56
N ILE A 322 -24.09 -12.56 3.84
CA ILE A 322 -23.95 -11.40 4.72
C ILE A 322 -22.86 -10.47 4.19
N PHE A 323 -21.69 -10.99 3.81
CA PHE A 323 -20.60 -10.19 3.24
C PHE A 323 -21.01 -9.50 1.93
N ALA A 324 -21.67 -10.22 1.01
CA ALA A 324 -22.15 -9.70 -0.26
C ALA A 324 -23.18 -8.57 -0.06
N SER A 325 -24.08 -8.71 0.93
CA SER A 325 -25.03 -7.66 1.31
C SER A 325 -24.32 -6.38 1.77
N TYR A 326 -23.22 -6.49 2.53
CA TYR A 326 -22.44 -5.33 2.96
C TYR A 326 -21.68 -4.67 1.82
N ILE A 327 -21.05 -5.47 0.96
CA ILE A 327 -20.39 -4.97 -0.24
C ILE A 327 -21.39 -4.18 -1.10
N ARG A 328 -22.62 -4.69 -1.28
CA ARG A 328 -23.70 -3.96 -1.98
C ARG A 328 -24.01 -2.60 -1.33
N ARG A 329 -24.05 -2.52 0.01
CA ARG A 329 -24.29 -1.25 0.72
C ARG A 329 -23.15 -0.25 0.51
N ILE A 330 -21.90 -0.70 0.60
CA ILE A 330 -20.72 0.13 0.37
C ILE A 330 -20.72 0.67 -1.06
N PHE A 331 -20.94 -0.19 -2.07
CA PHE A 331 -21.01 0.24 -3.46
C PHE A 331 -22.14 1.25 -3.71
N LYS A 332 -23.33 1.03 -3.14
CA LYS A 332 -24.43 1.99 -3.26
C LYS A 332 -24.04 3.36 -2.69
N ASN A 333 -23.35 3.39 -1.55
CA ASN A 333 -22.96 4.66 -0.95
C ASN A 333 -21.83 5.35 -1.75
N ILE A 334 -20.82 4.62 -2.21
CA ILE A 334 -19.75 5.16 -3.05
C ILE A 334 -20.31 5.72 -4.36
N PHE A 335 -21.28 5.03 -4.98
CA PHE A 335 -21.93 5.51 -6.20
C PHE A 335 -22.72 6.80 -5.97
N ASN A 336 -23.44 6.90 -4.85
CA ASN A 336 -24.11 8.14 -4.47
C ASN A 336 -23.11 9.30 -4.27
N HIS A 337 -21.96 9.04 -3.66
CA HIS A 337 -20.90 10.05 -3.52
C HIS A 337 -20.31 10.47 -4.87
N ALA A 338 -20.09 9.52 -5.78
CA ALA A 338 -19.63 9.81 -7.14
C ALA A 338 -20.64 10.71 -7.88
N GLU A 339 -21.93 10.42 -7.77
CA GLU A 339 -23.00 11.24 -8.37
C GLU A 339 -23.06 12.64 -7.76
N GLN A 340 -22.97 12.77 -6.43
CA GLN A 340 -22.93 14.08 -5.79
C GLN A 340 -21.73 14.91 -6.25
N ILE A 341 -20.57 14.28 -6.42
CA ILE A 341 -19.35 14.96 -6.87
C ILE A 341 -19.44 15.33 -8.35
N SER A 342 -19.99 14.47 -9.22
CA SER A 342 -20.19 14.80 -10.63
C SER A 342 -21.14 15.98 -10.80
N GLN A 343 -22.28 15.97 -10.11
CA GLN A 343 -23.25 17.08 -10.12
C GLN A 343 -22.62 18.38 -9.60
N ALA A 344 -21.86 18.29 -8.50
CA ALA A 344 -21.19 19.46 -7.94
C ALA A 344 -20.04 19.98 -8.84
N MET A 345 -19.45 19.15 -9.70
CA MET A 345 -18.48 19.58 -10.72
C MET A 345 -19.20 20.29 -11.87
N ILE A 346 -20.34 19.76 -12.34
CA ILE A 346 -21.15 20.37 -13.41
C ILE A 346 -21.66 21.76 -12.98
N VAL A 347 -22.19 21.89 -11.75
CA VAL A 347 -22.67 23.18 -11.21
C VAL A 347 -21.54 24.22 -11.08
N ARG A 348 -20.31 23.79 -10.82
CA ARG A 348 -19.13 24.66 -10.81
C ARG A 348 -18.61 25.01 -12.20
N GLY A 349 -19.27 24.53 -13.26
CA GLY A 349 -18.92 24.84 -14.65
C GLY A 349 -17.90 23.90 -15.28
N PHE A 350 -17.65 22.72 -14.72
CA PHE A 350 -16.80 21.72 -15.36
C PHE A 350 -17.52 21.11 -16.57
N ARG A 351 -17.01 21.38 -17.78
CA ARG A 351 -17.63 20.95 -19.06
C ARG A 351 -17.01 19.68 -19.66
N GLY A 352 -16.09 19.03 -18.96
CA GLY A 352 -15.37 17.86 -19.46
C GLY A 352 -14.14 18.16 -20.33
N ASP A 353 -13.96 19.41 -20.79
CA ASP A 353 -12.74 19.80 -21.52
C ASP A 353 -11.55 19.96 -20.55
N SER A 354 -10.80 18.88 -20.37
CA SER A 354 -9.66 18.84 -19.46
C SER A 354 -8.47 19.69 -19.94
N ASN A 355 -8.42 20.06 -21.23
CA ASN A 355 -7.29 20.80 -21.79
C ASN A 355 -7.35 22.31 -21.49
N SER A 356 -8.54 22.87 -21.30
CA SER A 356 -8.72 24.29 -20.97
C SER A 356 -8.53 24.60 -19.47
N HIS A 357 -8.67 23.61 -18.59
CA HIS A 357 -8.52 23.80 -17.15
C HIS A 357 -7.08 23.56 -16.67
N LYS A 358 -6.44 24.61 -16.15
CA LYS A 358 -5.16 24.50 -15.44
C LYS A 358 -5.39 23.98 -14.03
N ILE A 359 -4.96 22.75 -13.77
CA ILE A 359 -4.89 22.18 -12.43
C ILE A 359 -3.69 22.84 -11.73
N TYR A 360 -3.97 23.71 -10.75
CA TYR A 360 -2.95 24.31 -9.89
C TYR A 360 -2.57 23.31 -8.80
N PHE A 361 -1.34 22.82 -8.85
CA PHE A 361 -0.76 22.01 -7.78
C PHE A 361 -0.04 22.93 -6.81
N LEU A 362 -0.15 22.62 -5.51
CA LEU A 362 0.45 23.40 -4.43
C LEU A 362 1.99 23.32 -4.35
N SER A 363 2.66 22.68 -5.33
CA SER A 363 4.11 22.71 -5.44
C SER A 363 4.47 24.04 -6.09
N GLY A 364 4.77 25.04 -5.28
CA GLY A 364 5.43 26.26 -5.73
C GLY A 364 6.71 25.87 -6.46
N SER A 365 6.65 25.90 -7.79
CA SER A 365 7.75 25.64 -8.72
C SER A 365 8.80 26.76 -8.64
N SER A 366 9.21 27.15 -7.44
CA SER A 366 10.47 27.86 -7.27
C SER A 366 11.50 26.76 -7.11
N ILE A 367 12.27 26.52 -8.17
CA ILE A 367 13.42 25.62 -8.14
C ILE A 367 14.25 26.00 -6.92
N GLY A 368 14.15 25.18 -5.88
CA GLY A 368 14.81 25.45 -4.63
C GLY A 368 16.29 25.16 -4.77
N MET A 369 17.12 25.74 -3.91
CA MET A 369 18.51 25.27 -3.75
C MET A 369 18.56 23.75 -3.48
N ALA A 370 17.50 23.20 -2.86
CA ALA A 370 17.37 21.78 -2.61
C ALA A 370 17.26 20.93 -3.88
N ASP A 371 16.57 21.41 -4.91
CA ASP A 371 16.41 20.69 -6.18
C ASP A 371 17.76 20.61 -6.91
N PHE A 372 18.50 21.72 -6.94
CA PHE A 372 19.84 21.77 -7.53
C PHE A 372 20.81 20.82 -6.84
N ILE A 373 20.84 20.81 -5.50
CA ILE A 373 21.71 19.91 -4.73
C ILE A 373 21.31 18.44 -4.97
N SER A 374 20.02 18.14 -5.04
CA SER A 374 19.52 16.78 -5.32
C SER A 374 19.94 16.29 -6.71
N VAL A 375 19.80 17.14 -7.73
CA VAL A 375 20.21 16.82 -9.11
C VAL A 375 21.73 16.66 -9.22
N LEU A 376 22.50 17.54 -8.57
CA LEU A 376 23.96 17.43 -8.54
C LEU A 376 24.40 16.11 -7.89
N CYS A 377 23.76 15.73 -6.78
CA CYS A 377 24.03 14.46 -6.11
C CYS A 377 23.68 13.26 -7.00
N LEU A 378 22.55 13.30 -7.71
CA LEU A 378 22.18 12.27 -8.69
C LEU A 378 23.22 12.14 -9.80
N ILE A 379 23.66 13.26 -10.37
CA ILE A 379 24.71 13.27 -11.41
C ILE A 379 26.01 12.70 -10.86
N GLY A 380 26.38 13.02 -9.61
CA GLY A 380 27.55 12.46 -8.94
C GLY A 380 27.47 10.94 -8.77
N VAL A 381 26.32 10.40 -8.33
CA VAL A 381 26.13 8.95 -8.16
C VAL A 381 26.16 8.23 -9.51
N VAL A 382 25.49 8.79 -10.52
CA VAL A 382 25.48 8.23 -11.89
C VAL A 382 26.88 8.29 -12.51
N GLY A 383 27.55 9.44 -12.39
CA GLY A 383 28.93 9.65 -12.86
C GLY A 383 29.91 8.71 -12.17
N GLY A 384 29.80 8.52 -10.85
CA GLY A 384 30.60 7.55 -10.10
C GLY A 384 30.39 6.11 -10.58
N ALA A 385 29.15 5.74 -10.91
CA ALA A 385 28.85 4.42 -11.48
C ALA A 385 29.48 4.25 -12.87
N PHE A 386 29.33 5.22 -13.78
CA PHE A 386 29.97 5.17 -15.10
C PHE A 386 31.50 5.20 -15.03
N LEU A 387 32.07 6.00 -14.13
CA LEU A 387 33.51 6.08 -13.92
C LEU A 387 34.07 4.75 -13.40
N SER A 388 33.34 4.08 -12.50
CA SER A 388 33.73 2.76 -12.01
C SER A 388 33.78 1.71 -13.12
N ASP A 389 32.86 1.78 -14.08
CA ASP A 389 32.86 0.87 -15.23
C ASP A 389 34.05 1.19 -16.16
N TYR A 390 34.43 2.46 -16.30
CA TYR A 390 35.58 2.85 -17.12
C TYR A 390 36.93 2.47 -16.50
N PHE A 391 37.07 2.56 -15.17
CA PHE A 391 38.33 2.21 -14.48
C PHE A 391 38.54 0.71 -14.27
N LEU A 392 37.49 -0.12 -14.35
CA LEU A 392 37.55 -1.57 -14.14
C LEU A 392 37.45 -2.40 -15.44
N VAL A 393 37.34 -1.74 -16.60
CA VAL A 393 37.57 -2.31 -17.93
C VAL A 393 39.01 -2.04 -18.33
#